data_AF-A0A5M4B3M0-F1
#
_entry.id   AF-A0A5M4B3M0-F1
#
_cell.length_a   1.000
_cell.length_b   1.000
_cell.length_c   1.000
_cell.angle_alpha   90.00
_cell.angle_beta   90.00
_cell.angle_gamma   90.00
#
_symmetry.space_group_name_H-M   'P 1'
#
loop_
_entity.id
_entity.type
_entity.pdbx_description
1 polymer ?
#
loop_
_entity_poly.entity_id
_entity_poly.type
_entity_poly.pdbx_seq_one_letter_code
_entity_poly.pdbx_strand_id
1 'polypeptide(L)'
;MKILTLYILSLILSNVLCAESNSEQIFDDTKLVISTPQNQISKDSIDLKKLGEDILNGKAHLNQIDEKSLDLLVQKIIINDSIERAFYIIVFKKIRKKLPELIANSDYEFLPSDIGDYTKLYCLNYPNEFFKMDNSDITSFAYDIGELIRTEEEDPKGYAKEYILEIKEKSDPKYSSKIEIFSNQINRVIIDGK
;
A
#
# COMPACT_ATOMS: atom_id res chain seq x y z
N MET A 1 -30.40 -3.07 33.02
CA MET A 1 -30.63 -2.82 31.59
C MET A 1 -30.56 -4.16 30.85
N LYS A 2 -31.69 -4.80 30.57
CA LYS A 2 -31.80 -6.17 30.02
C LYS A 2 -32.85 -6.30 28.90
N ILE A 3 -33.13 -5.21 28.16
CA ILE A 3 -34.23 -5.18 27.16
C ILE A 3 -33.70 -5.14 25.71
N LEU A 4 -32.43 -4.79 25.48
CA LEU A 4 -31.91 -4.65 24.11
C LEU A 4 -31.56 -5.97 23.41
N THR A 5 -31.34 -7.05 24.18
CA THR A 5 -30.89 -8.34 23.62
C THR A 5 -32.03 -9.19 23.05
N LEU A 6 -33.31 -8.88 23.35
CA LEU A 6 -34.45 -9.65 22.83
C LEU A 6 -34.93 -9.21 21.44
N TYR A 7 -34.58 -8.01 20.97
CA TYR A 7 -35.04 -7.50 19.67
C TYR A 7 -34.23 -8.06 18.48
N ILE A 8 -32.98 -8.47 18.71
CA ILE A 8 -32.09 -8.93 17.63
C ILE A 8 -32.35 -10.41 17.30
N LEU A 9 -32.80 -11.22 18.26
CA LEU A 9 -33.13 -12.63 18.00
C LEU A 9 -34.47 -12.84 17.28
N SER A 10 -35.44 -11.92 17.40
CA SER A 10 -36.73 -12.04 16.71
C SER A 10 -36.65 -11.66 15.22
N LEU A 11 -35.74 -10.74 14.86
CA LEU A 11 -35.54 -10.31 13.47
C LEU A 11 -34.83 -11.36 12.59
N ILE A 12 -34.02 -12.23 13.19
CA ILE A 12 -33.29 -13.28 12.45
C ILE A 12 -34.22 -14.46 12.14
N LEU A 13 -35.17 -14.79 13.02
CA LEU A 13 -36.10 -15.91 12.77
C LEU A 13 -37.17 -15.61 11.71
N SER A 14 -37.55 -14.34 11.52
CA SER A 14 -38.53 -13.95 10.50
C SER A 14 -37.98 -14.02 9.06
N ASN A 15 -36.65 -13.98 8.89
CA ASN A 15 -36.02 -14.04 7.57
C ASN A 15 -35.67 -15.47 7.11
N VAL A 16 -35.65 -16.45 8.02
CA VAL A 16 -35.33 -17.85 7.69
C VAL A 16 -36.56 -18.63 7.20
N LEU A 17 -37.78 -18.15 7.47
CA LEU A 17 -39.04 -18.83 7.11
C LEU A 17 -39.73 -18.28 5.85
N CYS A 18 -39.10 -17.36 5.11
CA CYS A 18 -39.65 -16.81 3.86
C CYS A 18 -38.76 -17.11 2.64
N ALA A 19 -37.95 -18.19 2.69
CA ALA A 19 -37.06 -18.61 1.61
C ALA A 19 -37.45 -19.95 0.97
N GLU A 20 -38.67 -20.44 1.21
CA GLU A 20 -39.26 -21.55 0.47
C GLU A 20 -40.55 -21.10 -0.22
N SER A 21 -40.41 -20.44 -1.37
CA SER A 21 -41.26 -20.63 -2.56
C SER A 21 -40.96 -19.58 -3.61
N ASN A 22 -40.88 -20.05 -4.85
CA ASN A 22 -40.92 -19.32 -6.12
C ASN A 22 -39.59 -18.79 -6.66
N SER A 23 -39.00 -19.67 -7.45
CA SER A 23 -38.42 -19.38 -8.76
C SER A 23 -39.21 -18.31 -9.54
N GLU A 24 -38.55 -17.24 -9.96
CA GLU A 24 -38.36 -16.81 -11.36
C GLU A 24 -37.80 -15.38 -11.41
N GLN A 25 -36.95 -15.12 -12.40
CA GLN A 25 -36.01 -14.01 -12.55
C GLN A 25 -36.58 -12.60 -12.36
N ILE A 26 -35.97 -11.79 -11.47
CA ILE A 26 -35.75 -10.33 -11.64
C ILE A 26 -34.42 -9.97 -10.96
N PHE A 27 -33.56 -9.23 -11.67
CA PHE A 27 -32.26 -8.70 -11.24
C PHE A 27 -32.38 -7.79 -10.00
N ASP A 28 -31.50 -7.93 -9.00
CA ASP A 28 -30.65 -6.83 -8.47
C ASP A 28 -29.67 -7.39 -7.41
N ASP A 29 -28.50 -7.86 -7.84
CA ASP A 29 -27.40 -8.08 -6.91
C ASP A 29 -26.69 -6.75 -6.71
N THR A 30 -26.87 -6.23 -5.50
CA THR A 30 -26.05 -5.20 -4.87
C THR A 30 -24.58 -5.58 -4.97
N LYS A 31 -23.94 -5.22 -6.10
CA LYS A 31 -22.53 -4.90 -6.09
C LYS A 31 -22.35 -3.85 -5.00
N LEU A 32 -21.55 -4.18 -4.00
CA LEU A 32 -20.90 -3.17 -3.21
C LEU A 32 -20.07 -2.34 -4.21
N VAL A 33 -20.67 -1.27 -4.72
CA VAL A 33 -19.99 -0.27 -5.53
C VAL A 33 -19.05 0.40 -4.55
N ILE A 34 -17.80 -0.05 -4.52
CA ILE A 34 -16.70 0.84 -4.18
C ILE A 34 -16.78 1.90 -5.27
N SER A 35 -17.39 3.04 -4.94
CA SER A 35 -17.32 4.24 -5.76
C SER A 35 -15.86 4.71 -5.72
N THR A 36 -15.03 4.01 -6.49
CA THR A 36 -13.86 4.63 -7.08
C THR A 36 -14.38 5.85 -7.81
N PRO A 37 -13.82 7.04 -7.59
CA PRO A 37 -14.13 8.18 -8.42
C PRO A 37 -13.93 7.73 -9.88
N GLN A 38 -15.00 7.63 -10.65
CA GLN A 38 -14.91 7.56 -12.11
C GLN A 38 -14.47 8.93 -12.57
N ASN A 39 -13.20 9.23 -12.32
CA ASN A 39 -12.55 10.37 -12.91
C ASN A 39 -12.38 9.98 -14.37
N GLN A 40 -13.20 10.57 -15.24
CA GLN A 40 -13.08 10.47 -16.68
C GLN A 40 -11.60 10.70 -17.04
N ILE A 41 -10.91 9.63 -17.42
CA ILE A 41 -9.56 9.71 -17.95
C ILE A 41 -9.71 10.37 -19.31
N SER A 42 -9.53 11.69 -19.36
CA SER A 42 -9.40 12.41 -20.61
C SER A 42 -8.25 11.80 -21.42
N LYS A 43 -8.39 11.85 -22.74
CA LYS A 43 -7.54 11.21 -23.76
C LYS A 43 -6.09 11.75 -23.87
N ASP A 44 -5.52 12.30 -22.81
CA ASP A 44 -4.08 12.52 -22.68
C ASP A 44 -3.52 11.43 -21.76
N SER A 45 -3.49 10.19 -22.25
CA SER A 45 -2.93 9.09 -21.46
C SER A 45 -1.43 9.29 -21.30
N ILE A 46 -1.00 9.70 -20.11
CA ILE A 46 0.41 9.74 -19.73
C ILE A 46 1.03 8.37 -19.99
N ASP A 47 2.08 8.33 -20.81
CA ASP A 47 2.89 7.13 -20.98
C ASP A 47 3.79 6.98 -19.74
N LEU A 48 3.26 6.32 -18.72
CA LEU A 48 3.94 6.09 -17.43
C LEU A 48 5.26 5.33 -17.60
N LYS A 49 5.36 4.46 -18.61
CA LYS A 49 6.59 3.71 -18.86
C LYS A 49 7.68 4.64 -19.37
N LYS A 50 7.35 5.48 -20.35
CA LYS A 50 8.26 6.53 -20.84
C LYS A 50 8.65 7.51 -19.73
N LEU A 51 7.69 7.93 -18.90
CA LEU A 51 7.97 8.80 -17.77
C LEU A 51 8.94 8.14 -16.77
N GLY A 52 8.72 6.86 -16.44
CA GLY A 52 9.63 6.09 -15.60
C GLY A 52 11.04 6.00 -16.20
N GLU A 53 11.15 5.76 -17.50
CA GLU A 53 12.44 5.74 -18.21
C GLU A 53 13.13 7.11 -18.16
N ASP A 54 12.40 8.21 -18.36
CA ASP A 54 12.94 9.56 -18.27
C ASP A 54 13.44 9.90 -16.85
N ILE A 55 12.74 9.43 -15.80
CA ILE A 55 13.19 9.55 -14.40
C ILE A 55 14.48 8.76 -14.16
N LEU A 56 14.53 7.50 -14.62
CA LEU A 56 15.71 6.65 -14.43
C LEU A 56 16.94 7.22 -15.14
N ASN A 57 16.73 7.78 -16.34
CA ASN A 57 17.78 8.40 -17.14
C ASN A 57 18.12 9.83 -16.71
N GLY A 58 17.45 10.39 -15.70
CA GLY A 58 17.68 11.75 -15.22
C GLY A 58 17.27 12.85 -16.20
N LYS A 59 16.41 12.52 -17.17
CA LYS A 59 15.86 13.46 -18.15
C LYS A 59 14.63 14.20 -17.62
N ALA A 60 13.92 13.59 -16.67
CA ALA A 60 12.77 14.22 -16.03
C ALA A 60 13.22 15.09 -14.84
N HIS A 61 12.75 16.34 -14.81
CA HIS A 61 12.85 17.19 -13.64
C HIS A 61 11.68 16.87 -12.71
N LEU A 62 11.94 16.14 -11.63
CA LEU A 62 10.89 15.59 -10.75
C LEU A 62 9.94 16.66 -10.18
N ASN A 63 10.41 17.90 -9.95
CA ASN A 63 9.59 19.02 -9.50
C ASN A 63 8.66 19.62 -10.57
N GLN A 64 8.78 19.18 -11.82
CA GLN A 64 7.93 19.59 -12.95
C GLN A 64 6.95 18.50 -13.37
N ILE A 65 7.08 17.29 -12.83
CA ILE A 65 6.10 16.21 -13.04
C ILE A 65 4.90 16.54 -12.16
N ASP A 66 3.69 16.38 -12.68
CA ASP A 66 2.48 16.57 -11.90
C ASP A 66 2.29 15.43 -10.89
N GLU A 67 1.68 15.77 -9.76
CA GLU A 67 1.46 14.87 -8.62
C GLU A 67 0.66 13.63 -8.99
N LYS A 68 -0.36 13.77 -9.85
CA LYS A 68 -1.18 12.65 -10.32
C LYS A 68 -0.36 11.63 -11.12
N SER A 69 0.56 12.09 -11.97
CA SER A 69 1.49 11.20 -12.69
C SER A 69 2.43 10.46 -11.73
N LEU A 70 2.91 11.13 -10.69
CA LEU A 70 3.77 10.51 -9.67
C LEU A 70 2.99 9.47 -8.86
N ASP A 71 1.78 9.79 -8.39
CA ASP A 71 0.89 8.85 -7.70
C ASP A 71 0.59 7.62 -8.57
N LEU A 72 0.26 7.82 -9.85
CA LEU A 72 0.05 6.71 -10.80
C LEU A 72 1.31 5.84 -10.99
N LEU A 73 2.51 6.41 -10.98
CA LEU A 73 3.76 5.64 -11.02
C LEU A 73 3.94 4.77 -9.76
N VAL A 74 3.62 5.31 -8.58
CA VAL A 74 3.74 4.57 -7.31
C VAL A 74 2.68 3.47 -7.23
N GLN A 75 1.44 3.74 -7.63
CA GLN A 75 0.36 2.75 -7.68
C GLN A 75 0.69 1.54 -8.58
N LYS A 76 1.49 1.72 -9.64
CA LYS A 76 1.92 0.60 -10.50
C LYS A 76 2.78 -0.45 -9.79
N ILE A 77 3.30 -0.16 -8.60
CA ILE A 77 3.96 -1.16 -7.75
C ILE A 77 2.93 -2.16 -7.18
N ILE A 78 1.72 -1.69 -6.85
CA ILE A 78 0.64 -2.48 -6.23
C ILE A 78 -0.30 -3.08 -7.27
N ILE A 79 -0.53 -2.38 -8.39
CA ILE A 79 -1.49 -2.83 -9.41
C ILE A 79 -0.85 -3.86 -10.36
N ASN A 80 -1.20 -5.13 -10.13
CA ASN A 80 -1.17 -6.29 -11.02
C ASN A 80 0.20 -6.87 -11.47
N ASP A 81 0.36 -8.16 -11.18
CA ASP A 81 0.92 -9.30 -11.97
C ASP A 81 1.88 -9.11 -13.15
N SER A 82 2.67 -8.03 -13.20
CA SER A 82 3.50 -7.74 -14.37
C SER A 82 5.00 -7.92 -14.12
N ILE A 83 5.68 -8.41 -15.16
CA ILE A 83 7.14 -8.35 -15.35
C ILE A 83 7.68 -6.93 -15.11
N GLU A 84 6.84 -5.90 -15.28
CA GLU A 84 7.21 -4.50 -15.14
C GLU A 84 7.22 -3.99 -13.69
N ARG A 85 6.74 -4.77 -12.71
CA ARG A 85 6.73 -4.34 -11.29
C ARG A 85 8.13 -3.99 -10.79
N ALA A 86 9.13 -4.80 -11.16
CA ALA A 86 10.52 -4.54 -10.84
C ALA A 86 11.01 -3.20 -11.43
N PHE A 87 10.55 -2.82 -12.62
CA PHE A 87 10.85 -1.52 -13.22
C PHE A 87 10.27 -0.37 -12.38
N TYR A 88 8.98 -0.41 -12.05
CA TYR A 88 8.34 0.66 -11.27
C TYR A 88 8.92 0.79 -9.85
N ILE A 89 9.39 -0.30 -9.24
CA ILE A 89 10.13 -0.26 -7.97
C ILE A 89 11.46 0.49 -8.12
N ILE A 90 12.19 0.29 -9.22
CA ILE A 90 13.46 1.01 -9.44
C ILE A 90 13.19 2.50 -9.69
N VAL A 91 12.15 2.83 -10.46
CA VAL A 91 11.68 4.21 -10.67
C VAL A 91 11.34 4.86 -9.33
N PHE A 92 10.57 4.16 -8.51
CA PHE A 92 10.15 4.58 -7.18
C PHE A 92 11.33 4.85 -6.24
N LYS A 93 12.31 3.94 -6.18
CA LYS A 93 13.56 4.16 -5.42
C LYS A 93 14.29 5.42 -5.87
N LYS A 94 14.27 5.74 -7.17
CA LYS A 94 14.90 6.94 -7.72
C LYS A 94 14.17 8.21 -7.27
N ILE A 95 12.84 8.21 -7.33
CA ILE A 95 11.99 9.31 -6.83
C ILE A 95 12.28 9.54 -5.34
N ARG A 96 12.28 8.46 -4.55
CA ARG A 96 12.52 8.52 -3.10
C ARG A 96 13.89 9.08 -2.71
N LYS A 97 14.96 8.71 -3.41
CA LYS A 97 16.29 9.31 -3.15
C LYS A 97 16.34 10.82 -3.43
N LYS A 98 15.39 11.33 -4.21
CA LYS A 98 15.29 12.75 -4.58
C LYS A 98 14.22 13.51 -3.80
N LEU A 99 13.36 12.82 -3.04
CA LEU A 99 12.33 13.43 -2.17
C LEU A 99 12.87 14.54 -1.26
N PRO A 100 14.03 14.40 -0.56
CA PRO A 100 14.54 15.48 0.27
C PRO A 100 14.85 16.76 -0.52
N GLU A 101 15.37 16.63 -1.75
CA GLU A 101 15.62 17.77 -2.65
C GLU A 101 14.31 18.37 -3.17
N LEU A 102 13.26 17.56 -3.32
CA LEU A 102 11.94 18.00 -3.73
C LEU A 102 11.23 18.76 -2.61
N ILE A 103 11.13 18.19 -1.41
CA ILE A 103 10.49 18.81 -0.24
C ILE A 103 11.17 20.14 0.12
N ALA A 104 12.50 20.21 0.00
CA ALA A 104 13.23 21.46 0.27
C ALA A 104 12.96 22.59 -0.74
N ASN A 105 12.41 22.28 -1.93
CA ASN A 105 12.26 23.21 -3.05
C ASN A 105 10.84 23.24 -3.65
N SER A 106 9.83 22.63 -3.00
CA SER A 106 8.46 22.54 -3.54
C SER A 106 7.41 22.28 -2.45
N ASP A 107 6.14 22.55 -2.77
CA ASP A 107 4.97 22.32 -1.90
C ASP A 107 4.51 20.83 -1.83
N TYR A 108 5.40 19.88 -2.15
CA TYR A 108 5.07 18.44 -2.16
C TYR A 108 5.00 17.86 -0.74
N GLU A 109 3.90 18.10 -0.02
CA GLU A 109 3.62 17.48 1.29
C GLU A 109 2.99 16.09 1.18
N PHE A 110 2.30 15.79 0.07
CA PHE A 110 1.44 14.60 -0.09
C PHE A 110 2.19 13.33 -0.53
N LEU A 111 3.14 13.47 -1.46
CA LEU A 111 3.90 12.38 -2.05
C LEU A 111 4.67 11.48 -1.04
N PRO A 112 5.27 11.98 0.06
CA PRO A 112 5.96 11.14 1.03
C PRO A 112 5.05 10.10 1.71
N SER A 113 3.79 10.46 1.99
CA SER A 113 2.82 9.61 2.71
C SER A 113 2.38 8.43 1.84
N ASP A 114 1.98 8.70 0.60
CA ASP A 114 1.57 7.67 -0.36
C ASP A 114 2.71 6.68 -0.64
N ILE A 115 3.93 7.19 -0.78
CA ILE A 115 5.13 6.37 -0.95
C ILE A 115 5.31 5.42 0.24
N GLY A 116 5.06 5.87 1.47
CA GLY A 116 5.05 5.05 2.67
C GLY A 116 3.99 3.95 2.63
N ASP A 117 2.73 4.32 2.37
CA ASP A 117 1.60 3.39 2.33
C ASP A 117 1.75 2.32 1.25
N TYR A 118 2.14 2.71 0.04
CA TYR A 118 2.36 1.77 -1.05
C TYR A 118 3.56 0.85 -0.78
N THR A 119 4.60 1.32 -0.08
CA THR A 119 5.69 0.41 0.36
C THR A 119 5.18 -0.59 1.39
N LYS A 120 4.40 -0.14 2.39
CA LYS A 120 3.78 -0.98 3.42
C LYS A 120 2.95 -2.10 2.78
N LEU A 121 2.10 -1.76 1.81
CA LEU A 121 1.28 -2.71 1.06
C LEU A 121 2.11 -3.65 0.17
N TYR A 122 3.16 -3.14 -0.50
CA TYR A 122 4.01 -3.96 -1.38
C TYR A 122 4.74 -5.05 -0.60
N CYS A 123 5.32 -4.70 0.56
CA CYS A 123 6.01 -5.64 1.42
C CYS A 123 5.08 -6.75 1.93
N LEU A 124 3.82 -6.41 2.25
CA LEU A 124 2.82 -7.35 2.75
C LEU A 124 2.32 -8.34 1.67
N ASN A 125 2.14 -7.85 0.44
CA ASN A 125 1.56 -8.61 -0.66
C ASN A 125 2.61 -9.42 -1.45
N TYR A 126 3.84 -8.93 -1.53
CA TYR A 126 4.92 -9.54 -2.33
C TYR A 126 6.25 -9.62 -1.57
N PRO A 127 6.28 -10.20 -0.35
CA PRO A 127 7.46 -10.15 0.52
C PRO A 127 8.69 -10.82 -0.11
N ASN A 128 8.49 -11.91 -0.84
CA ASN A 128 9.55 -12.62 -1.54
C ASN A 128 10.21 -11.84 -2.67
N GLU A 129 9.51 -10.89 -3.28
CA GLU A 129 10.08 -9.98 -4.26
C GLU A 129 10.76 -8.80 -3.57
N PHE A 130 10.13 -8.27 -2.52
CA PHE A 130 10.70 -7.21 -1.70
C PHE A 130 12.07 -7.60 -1.13
N PHE A 131 12.21 -8.81 -0.58
CA PHE A 131 13.48 -9.28 -0.01
C PHE A 131 14.54 -9.69 -1.05
N LYS A 132 14.26 -9.59 -2.35
CA LYS A 132 15.31 -9.66 -3.40
C LYS A 132 16.16 -8.39 -3.44
N MET A 133 15.67 -7.26 -2.92
CA MET A 133 16.40 -5.98 -2.92
C MET A 133 17.65 -5.98 -2.04
N ASP A 134 18.55 -5.03 -2.27
CA ASP A 134 19.75 -4.85 -1.44
C ASP A 134 19.39 -4.46 -0.01
N ASN A 135 20.23 -4.85 0.96
CA ASN A 135 19.97 -4.60 2.38
C ASN A 135 19.83 -3.10 2.68
N SER A 136 20.59 -2.24 2.01
CA SER A 136 20.47 -0.78 2.19
C SER A 136 19.09 -0.26 1.84
N ASP A 137 18.48 -0.80 0.77
CA ASP A 137 17.13 -0.40 0.38
C ASP A 137 16.10 -0.98 1.35
N ILE A 138 16.25 -2.23 1.79
CA ILE A 138 15.37 -2.86 2.79
C ILE A 138 15.38 -2.06 4.10
N THR A 139 16.55 -1.72 4.63
CA THR A 139 16.68 -0.90 5.85
C THR A 139 16.04 0.46 5.65
N SER A 140 16.26 1.08 4.49
CA SER A 140 15.69 2.37 4.17
C SER A 140 14.16 2.31 4.12
N PHE A 141 13.56 1.29 3.48
CA PHE A 141 12.10 1.12 3.45
C PHE A 141 11.50 0.74 4.81
N ALA A 142 12.20 -0.09 5.58
CA ALA A 142 11.80 -0.46 6.93
C ALA A 142 11.74 0.77 7.86
N TYR A 143 12.62 1.76 7.65
CA TYR A 143 12.57 3.02 8.38
C TYR A 143 11.25 3.78 8.10
N ASP A 144 10.93 4.01 6.82
CA ASP A 144 9.72 4.73 6.43
C ASP A 144 8.45 4.03 6.90
N ILE A 145 8.37 2.70 6.74
CA ILE A 145 7.24 1.90 7.26
C ILE A 145 7.16 2.02 8.78
N GLY A 146 8.30 1.97 9.48
CA GLY A 146 8.35 2.13 10.92
C GLY A 146 7.84 3.50 11.37
N GLU A 147 8.22 4.57 10.65
CA GLU A 147 7.75 5.94 10.92
C GLU A 147 6.24 6.03 10.71
N LEU A 148 5.74 5.50 9.59
CA LEU A 148 4.32 5.47 9.27
C LEU A 148 3.49 4.77 10.36
N ILE A 149 3.89 3.56 10.76
CA ILE A 149 3.24 2.80 11.84
C ILE A 149 3.30 3.60 13.15
N ARG A 150 4.44 4.23 13.46
CA ARG A 150 4.63 5.03 14.68
C ARG A 150 3.71 6.25 14.72
N THR A 151 3.44 6.88 13.58
CA THR A 151 2.67 8.13 13.51
C THR A 151 1.18 7.93 13.33
N GLU A 152 0.76 6.87 12.65
CA GLU A 152 -0.64 6.69 12.21
C GLU A 152 -1.43 5.70 13.06
N GLU A 153 -0.78 4.71 13.67
CA GLU A 153 -1.47 3.64 14.38
C GLU A 153 -1.70 3.99 15.86
N GLU A 154 -2.87 3.63 16.40
CA GLU A 154 -3.20 3.85 17.82
C GLU A 154 -2.36 2.99 18.77
N ASP A 155 -2.00 1.77 18.36
CA ASP A 155 -1.02 0.90 19.04
C ASP A 155 0.09 0.46 18.08
N PRO A 156 1.12 1.32 17.87
CA PRO A 156 2.20 1.05 16.92
C PRO A 156 2.97 -0.24 17.22
N LYS A 157 3.11 -0.60 18.50
CA LYS A 157 3.87 -1.80 18.91
C LYS A 157 3.07 -3.07 18.61
N GLY A 158 1.78 -3.06 18.91
CA GLY A 158 0.86 -4.15 18.55
C GLY A 158 0.83 -4.36 17.04
N TYR A 159 0.56 -3.29 16.29
CA TYR A 159 0.47 -3.34 14.82
C TYR A 159 1.77 -3.83 14.17
N ALA A 160 2.92 -3.28 14.56
CA ALA A 160 4.20 -3.70 13.98
C ALA A 160 4.51 -5.17 14.22
N LYS A 161 4.15 -5.71 15.39
CA LYS A 161 4.32 -7.13 15.69
C LYS A 161 3.49 -8.00 14.75
N GLU A 162 2.22 -7.64 14.54
CA GLU A 162 1.32 -8.36 13.64
C GLU A 162 1.79 -8.25 12.18
N TYR A 163 2.13 -7.04 11.74
CA TYR A 163 2.65 -6.77 10.40
C TYR A 163 3.92 -7.56 10.07
N ILE A 164 4.90 -7.56 10.99
CA ILE A 164 6.15 -8.33 10.84
C ILE A 164 5.86 -9.84 10.81
N LEU A 165 4.94 -10.32 11.66
CA LEU A 165 4.57 -11.73 11.71
C LEU A 165 3.96 -12.17 10.37
N GLU A 166 3.04 -11.39 9.82
CA GLU A 166 2.39 -11.71 8.55
C GLU A 166 3.41 -11.77 7.39
N ILE A 167 4.34 -10.82 7.33
CA ILE A 167 5.43 -10.83 6.35
C ILE A 167 6.28 -12.09 6.50
N LYS A 168 6.63 -12.45 7.74
CA LYS A 168 7.46 -13.63 8.03
C LYS A 168 6.77 -14.93 7.60
N GLU A 169 5.46 -15.04 7.82
CA GLU A 169 4.66 -16.22 7.44
C GLU A 169 4.54 -16.38 5.92
N LYS A 170 4.48 -15.27 5.17
CA LYS A 170 4.39 -15.27 3.70
C LYS A 170 5.75 -15.37 2.98
N SER A 171 6.86 -15.29 3.72
CA SER A 171 8.21 -15.24 3.14
C SER A 171 8.90 -16.60 3.04
N ASP A 172 9.73 -16.76 2.01
CA ASP A 172 10.61 -17.90 1.85
C ASP A 172 11.68 -17.92 2.97
N PRO A 173 11.99 -19.09 3.56
CA PRO A 173 12.99 -19.21 4.63
C PRO A 173 14.39 -18.68 4.29
N LYS A 174 14.75 -18.67 3.00
CA LYS A 174 16.03 -18.14 2.50
C LYS A 174 16.22 -16.64 2.77
N TYR A 175 15.13 -15.91 3.03
CA TYR A 175 15.18 -14.48 3.33
C TYR A 175 15.17 -14.17 4.84
N SER A 176 15.28 -15.18 5.71
CA SER A 176 15.25 -15.04 7.17
C SER A 176 16.15 -13.92 7.72
N SER A 177 17.40 -13.82 7.25
CA SER A 177 18.34 -12.77 7.68
C SER A 177 17.91 -11.36 7.26
N LYS A 178 17.30 -11.22 6.08
CA LYS A 178 16.78 -9.93 5.59
C LYS A 178 15.51 -9.52 6.32
N ILE A 179 14.65 -10.49 6.64
CA ILE A 179 13.47 -10.28 7.47
C ILE A 179 13.90 -9.79 8.85
N GLU A 180 14.94 -10.38 9.46
CA GLU A 180 15.46 -9.93 10.75
C GLU A 180 15.97 -8.47 10.70
N ILE A 181 16.73 -8.11 9.67
CA ILE A 181 17.16 -6.71 9.46
C ILE A 181 15.95 -5.78 9.35
N PHE A 182 14.96 -6.15 8.55
CA PHE A 182 13.73 -5.39 8.35
C PHE A 182 12.95 -5.21 9.66
N SER A 183 12.72 -6.29 10.40
CA SER A 183 12.02 -6.28 11.69
C SER A 183 12.73 -5.43 12.73
N ASN A 184 14.06 -5.56 12.83
CA ASN A 184 14.86 -4.79 13.78
C ASN A 184 14.79 -3.30 13.47
N GLN A 185 14.80 -2.93 12.18
CA GLN A 185 14.71 -1.54 11.78
C GLN A 185 13.34 -0.91 12.08
N ILE A 186 12.23 -1.61 11.80
CA ILE A 186 10.88 -1.14 12.16
C ILE A 186 10.77 -0.95 13.68
N ASN A 187 11.18 -1.96 14.44
CA ASN A 187 11.09 -1.91 15.90
C ASN A 187 11.95 -0.79 16.49
N ARG A 188 13.14 -0.56 15.93
CA ARG A 188 14.00 0.54 16.34
C ARG A 188 13.31 1.88 16.17
N VAL A 189 12.67 2.12 15.03
CA VAL A 189 11.93 3.37 14.79
C VAL A 189 10.79 3.54 15.79
N ILE A 190 10.01 2.49 16.04
CA ILE A 190 8.87 2.53 16.98
C ILE A 190 9.32 2.75 18.43
N ILE A 191 10.46 2.20 18.83
CA ILE A 191 10.98 2.30 20.21
C ILE A 191 11.73 3.63 20.41
N ASP A 192 12.61 3.99 19.47
CA ASP A 192 13.56 5.08 19.64
C ASP A 192 13.03 6.42 19.10
N GLY A 193 12.02 6.40 18.22
CA GLY A 193 11.51 7.57 17.51
C GLY A 193 12.57 8.30 16.67
N LYS A 194 13.63 7.58 16.27
CA LYS A 194 14.84 8.11 15.62
C LYS A 194 15.41 7.16 14.58
#